data_AF-A0A2V0PHJ4-F1
#
_entry.id   AF-A0A2V0PHJ4-F1
#
_cell.length_a   1.000
_cell.length_b   1.000
_cell.length_c   1.000
_cell.angle_alpha   90.00
_cell.angle_beta   90.00
_cell.angle_gamma   90.00
#
_symmetry.space_group_name_H-M   'P 1'
#
loop_
_entity.id
_entity.type
_entity.pdbx_description
1 polymer ?
#
loop_
_entity_poly.entity_id
_entity_poly.type
_entity_poly.pdbx_seq_one_letter_code
_entity_poly.pdbx_strand_id
1 'polypeptide(L)'
;MQLARIHRAAPVGAPARRAAAARSPTTTAPAPQRRSIVAAGFLEEAINAVTIAVKESPLNKGKKALAKLQAGDYDEAAVRAKLEGILTGTPVVMFSFSTCPFCNRAKALLNELGASYEAIELNEMGKDGMQLRAELAQMTDRTSMPSIWIQGSFVGGCNDGPGIMPLHKQGKLVPLLREAGALR
;
A
#
# COMPACT_ATOMS: atom_id res chain seq x y z
N MET A 1 62.48 0.05 -38.92
CA MET A 1 61.07 0.30 -38.51
C MET A 1 60.88 1.81 -38.35
N GLN A 2 59.68 2.35 -38.61
CA GLN A 2 59.15 3.72 -38.45
C GLN A 2 60.10 4.83 -37.92
N LEU A 3 60.32 6.01 -38.55
CA LEU A 3 59.39 7.04 -39.10
C LEU A 3 58.28 7.46 -38.10
N ALA A 4 58.03 8.73 -37.75
CA ALA A 4 58.66 10.00 -38.15
C ALA A 4 58.43 11.11 -37.09
N ARG A 5 58.92 12.31 -37.40
CA ARG A 5 59.12 13.50 -36.55
C ARG A 5 57.88 14.45 -36.43
N ILE A 6 57.76 15.13 -35.28
CA ILE A 6 57.38 16.57 -34.98
C ILE A 6 56.79 17.45 -36.11
N HIS A 7 55.90 18.47 -35.92
CA HIS A 7 55.68 19.54 -34.90
C HIS A 7 54.20 20.05 -34.98
N ARG A 8 53.49 20.51 -33.92
CA ARG A 8 53.50 21.77 -33.12
C ARG A 8 52.67 22.97 -33.67
N ALA A 9 51.89 23.60 -32.77
CA ALA A 9 51.41 25.00 -32.72
C ALA A 9 50.00 25.39 -33.29
N ALA A 10 49.43 26.44 -32.68
CA ALA A 10 48.09 27.04 -32.91
C ALA A 10 48.17 28.58 -32.98
N PRO A 11 47.10 29.28 -33.43
CA PRO A 11 46.65 30.58 -32.86
C PRO A 11 45.10 30.62 -32.67
N VAL A 12 44.39 31.45 -31.87
CA VAL A 12 44.52 32.81 -31.25
C VAL A 12 43.95 34.00 -32.09
N GLY A 13 42.94 34.71 -31.54
CA GLY A 13 42.34 36.00 -31.99
C GLY A 13 40.85 35.89 -32.43
N ALA A 14 39.79 36.54 -31.86
CA ALA A 14 39.49 37.96 -31.50
C ALA A 14 39.03 38.85 -32.72
N PRO A 15 38.28 39.97 -32.58
CA PRO A 15 37.12 40.30 -31.71
C PRO A 15 35.94 41.14 -32.38
N ALA A 16 34.76 41.16 -31.73
CA ALA A 16 33.75 42.26 -31.56
C ALA A 16 33.01 43.04 -32.72
N ARG A 17 31.77 43.49 -32.36
CA ARG A 17 30.84 44.55 -32.91
C ARG A 17 29.72 44.12 -33.91
N ARG A 18 28.41 44.27 -33.60
CA ARG A 18 27.47 45.44 -33.67
C ARG A 18 27.09 45.79 -35.14
N ALA A 19 25.86 46.08 -35.59
CA ALA A 19 24.50 46.31 -35.04
C ALA A 19 23.47 46.32 -36.23
N ALA A 20 22.13 46.51 -36.18
CA ALA A 20 21.05 46.39 -35.17
C ALA A 20 19.66 46.65 -35.83
N ALA A 21 18.58 45.92 -35.50
CA ALA A 21 17.17 46.24 -35.83
C ALA A 21 16.21 45.48 -34.87
N ALA A 22 15.54 46.09 -33.89
CA ALA A 22 14.41 47.04 -33.96
C ALA A 22 13.03 46.38 -33.76
N ARG A 23 12.45 46.50 -32.55
CA ARG A 23 11.02 46.75 -32.28
C ARG A 23 10.74 46.99 -30.79
N SER A 24 10.37 48.24 -30.49
CA SER A 24 9.44 48.80 -29.49
C SER A 24 9.27 48.21 -28.07
N PRO A 25 8.99 49.07 -27.06
CA PRO A 25 8.79 48.64 -25.69
C PRO A 25 7.37 48.08 -25.47
N THR A 26 7.25 47.06 -24.61
CA THR A 26 5.97 46.70 -24.00
C THR A 26 6.15 46.66 -22.49
N THR A 27 5.42 47.56 -21.84
CA THR A 27 5.28 47.74 -20.39
C THR A 27 5.16 46.44 -19.61
N THR A 28 5.92 46.35 -18.52
CA THR A 28 5.79 45.31 -17.50
C THR A 28 4.38 45.29 -16.91
N ALA A 29 3.67 44.18 -17.06
CA ALA A 29 2.60 43.79 -16.14
C ALA A 29 3.09 42.55 -15.37
N PRO A 30 3.09 42.55 -14.02
CA PRO A 30 3.44 41.35 -13.28
C PRO A 30 2.42 40.26 -13.58
N ALA A 31 2.90 39.03 -13.85
CA ALA A 31 2.02 37.89 -14.03
C ALA A 31 1.11 37.75 -12.80
N PRO A 32 -0.20 37.44 -12.98
CA PRO A 32 -1.08 37.26 -11.85
C PRO A 32 -0.57 36.10 -11.02
N GLN A 33 -0.09 36.41 -9.80
CA GLN A 33 0.26 35.38 -8.84
C GLN A 33 -0.99 34.53 -8.63
N ARG A 34 -0.98 33.28 -9.11
CA ARG A 34 -2.00 32.30 -8.79
C ARG A 34 -2.00 32.17 -7.27
N ARG A 35 -2.94 32.85 -6.61
CA ARG A 35 -3.27 32.56 -5.21
C ARG A 35 -3.58 31.07 -5.17
N SER A 36 -2.71 30.32 -4.50
CA SER A 36 -3.00 28.95 -4.12
C SER A 36 -4.20 29.03 -3.19
N ILE A 37 -5.40 28.76 -3.73
CA ILE A 37 -6.60 28.72 -2.92
C ILE A 37 -6.46 27.48 -2.04
N VAL A 38 -6.59 27.70 -0.74
CA VAL A 38 -6.41 26.71 0.33
C VAL A 38 -7.54 25.67 0.27
N ALA A 39 -7.46 24.76 -0.71
CA ALA A 39 -8.46 23.72 -0.98
C ALA A 39 -8.01 22.34 -0.49
N ALA A 40 -6.70 22.11 -0.33
CA ALA A 40 -6.16 20.85 0.17
C ALA A 40 -6.59 20.59 1.63
N GLY A 41 -6.32 21.54 2.53
CA GLY A 41 -6.60 21.37 3.98
C GLY A 41 -8.07 21.07 4.29
N PHE A 42 -9.02 21.82 3.71
CA PHE A 42 -10.45 21.59 3.96
C PHE A 42 -10.92 20.22 3.44
N LEU A 43 -10.37 19.74 2.33
CA LEU A 43 -10.68 18.41 1.79
C LEU A 43 -10.04 17.29 2.64
N GLU A 44 -8.81 17.47 3.08
CA GLU A 44 -8.11 16.54 3.98
C GLU A 44 -8.80 16.44 5.34
N GLU A 45 -9.18 17.56 5.96
CA GLU A 45 -9.96 17.60 7.21
C GLU A 45 -11.32 16.92 7.04
N ALA A 46 -12.05 17.18 5.95
CA ALA A 46 -13.33 16.53 5.68
C ALA A 46 -13.18 15.00 5.46
N ILE A 47 -12.18 14.56 4.69
CA ILE A 47 -11.89 13.13 4.49
C ILE A 47 -11.50 12.46 5.81
N ASN A 48 -10.70 13.12 6.64
CA ASN A 48 -10.30 12.59 7.94
C ASN A 48 -11.49 12.52 8.90
N ALA A 49 -12.31 13.57 8.98
CA ALA A 49 -13.53 13.59 9.80
C ALA A 49 -14.53 12.50 9.40
N VAL A 50 -14.77 12.29 8.10
CA VAL A 50 -15.62 11.20 7.59
C VAL A 50 -15.01 9.84 7.93
N THR A 51 -13.69 9.70 7.80
CA THR A 51 -12.98 8.45 8.15
C THR A 51 -13.10 8.13 9.63
N ILE A 52 -12.93 9.12 10.51
CA ILE A 52 -13.12 9.00 11.96
C ILE A 52 -14.58 8.62 12.27
N ALA A 53 -15.56 9.31 11.66
CA ALA A 53 -16.98 9.03 11.88
C ALA A 53 -17.39 7.61 11.43
N VAL A 54 -16.81 7.09 10.33
CA VAL A 54 -17.05 5.71 9.88
C VAL A 54 -16.40 4.69 10.83
N LYS A 55 -15.17 4.92 11.28
CA LYS A 55 -14.47 4.07 12.26
C LYS A 55 -15.19 4.02 13.60
N GLU A 56 -15.60 5.18 14.11
CA GLU A 56 -16.30 5.32 15.39
C GLU A 56 -17.79 4.99 15.32
N SER A 57 -18.30 4.62 14.14
CA SER A 57 -19.72 4.33 13.93
C SER A 57 -20.23 3.20 14.85
N PRO A 58 -21.49 3.28 15.33
CA PRO A 58 -22.11 2.21 16.12
C PRO A 58 -22.05 0.84 15.44
N LEU A 59 -22.10 0.81 14.11
CA LEU A 59 -22.07 -0.42 13.32
C LEU A 59 -20.69 -1.10 13.31
N ASN A 60 -19.59 -0.34 13.25
CA ASN A 60 -18.25 -0.91 13.37
C ASN A 60 -18.00 -1.43 14.80
N LYS A 61 -18.37 -0.63 15.80
CA LYS A 61 -18.29 -0.99 17.22
C LYS A 61 -19.07 -2.28 17.53
N GLY A 62 -20.30 -2.41 17.03
CA GLY A 62 -21.11 -3.63 17.17
C GLY A 62 -20.46 -4.88 16.55
N LYS A 63 -19.83 -4.75 15.37
CA LYS A 63 -19.11 -5.87 14.74
C LYS A 63 -17.86 -6.30 15.52
N LYS A 64 -17.07 -5.35 16.03
CA LYS A 64 -15.91 -5.64 16.90
C LYS A 64 -16.33 -6.24 18.24
N ALA A 65 -17.40 -5.73 18.85
CA ALA A 65 -17.96 -6.27 20.08
C ALA A 65 -18.43 -7.73 19.89
N LEU A 66 -19.14 -8.03 18.79
CA LEU A 66 -19.53 -9.41 18.47
C LEU A 66 -18.32 -10.33 18.28
N ALA A 67 -17.24 -9.87 17.65
CA ALA A 67 -16.02 -10.66 17.50
C ALA A 67 -15.35 -10.95 18.85
N LYS A 68 -15.26 -9.96 19.76
CA LYS A 68 -14.77 -10.18 21.14
C LYS A 68 -15.67 -11.13 21.93
N LEU A 69 -17.00 -10.98 21.84
CA LEU A 69 -17.95 -11.91 22.48
C LEU A 69 -17.81 -13.35 21.97
N GLN A 70 -17.47 -13.55 20.69
CA GLN A 70 -17.16 -14.88 20.12
C GLN A 70 -15.81 -15.45 20.60
N ALA A 71 -14.85 -14.60 20.95
CA ALA A 71 -13.55 -15.01 21.49
C ALA A 71 -13.61 -15.39 22.98
N GLY A 72 -14.56 -14.80 23.74
CA GLY A 72 -14.63 -14.91 25.19
C GLY A 72 -13.57 -14.06 25.88
N ASP A 73 -13.20 -14.41 27.12
CA ASP A 73 -12.10 -13.76 27.82
C ASP A 73 -10.74 -14.31 27.32
N TYR A 74 -9.82 -13.40 27.00
CA TYR A 74 -8.46 -13.72 26.55
C TYR A 74 -7.47 -12.58 26.86
N ASP A 75 -6.18 -12.89 26.85
CA ASP A 75 -5.11 -11.89 26.92
C ASP A 75 -4.92 -11.24 25.54
N GLU A 76 -5.46 -10.04 25.37
CA GLU A 76 -5.38 -9.26 24.13
C GLU A 76 -3.93 -8.97 23.72
N ALA A 77 -3.03 -8.75 24.68
CA ALA A 77 -1.62 -8.44 24.41
C ALA A 77 -0.85 -9.68 23.95
N ALA A 78 -1.07 -10.83 24.60
CA ALA A 78 -0.45 -12.10 24.20
C ALA A 78 -0.93 -12.56 22.81
N VAL A 79 -2.24 -12.41 22.51
CA VAL A 79 -2.80 -12.76 21.20
C VAL A 79 -2.31 -11.81 20.10
N ARG A 80 -2.15 -10.52 20.41
CA ARG A 80 -1.50 -9.56 19.49
C ARG A 80 -0.05 -9.91 19.21
N ALA A 81 0.75 -10.22 20.24
CA ALA A 81 2.14 -10.64 20.06
C ALA A 81 2.24 -11.92 19.20
N LYS A 82 1.30 -12.87 19.35
CA LYS A 82 1.17 -14.05 18.49
C LYS A 82 0.88 -13.68 17.03
N LEU A 83 -0.02 -12.72 16.77
CA LEU A 83 -0.28 -12.21 15.42
C LEU A 83 0.95 -11.52 14.81
N GLU A 84 1.65 -10.68 15.57
CA GLU A 84 2.85 -9.98 15.10
C GLU A 84 3.98 -10.96 14.76
N GLY A 85 4.15 -12.03 15.55
CA GLY A 85 5.09 -13.12 15.24
C GLY A 85 4.74 -13.89 13.96
N ILE A 86 3.45 -14.15 13.72
CA ILE A 86 2.98 -14.75 12.45
C ILE A 86 3.27 -13.81 11.26
N LEU A 87 2.86 -12.54 11.38
CA LEU A 87 2.95 -11.53 10.32
C LEU A 87 4.40 -11.17 9.93
N THR A 88 5.37 -11.45 10.79
CA THR A 88 6.80 -11.26 10.53
C THR A 88 7.52 -12.54 10.09
N GLY A 89 6.91 -13.71 10.28
CA GLY A 89 7.50 -15.02 9.96
C GLY A 89 7.43 -15.40 8.48
N THR A 90 6.39 -15.00 7.75
CA THR A 90 6.22 -15.32 6.32
C THR A 90 5.86 -14.08 5.48
N PRO A 91 6.35 -13.95 4.22
CA PRO A 91 6.15 -12.74 3.42
C PRO A 91 4.69 -12.43 3.05
N VAL A 92 3.84 -13.46 2.98
CA VAL A 92 2.41 -13.34 2.69
C VAL A 92 1.65 -14.25 3.64
N VAL A 93 0.80 -13.66 4.47
CA VAL A 93 -0.09 -14.36 5.40
C VAL A 93 -1.53 -14.11 4.98
N MET A 94 -2.33 -15.15 4.92
CA MET A 94 -3.78 -15.06 4.79
C MET A 94 -4.46 -15.78 5.95
N PHE A 95 -5.10 -15.00 6.82
CA PHE A 95 -6.10 -15.55 7.72
C PHE A 95 -7.36 -15.87 6.92
N SER A 96 -7.87 -17.08 7.12
CA SER A 96 -8.84 -17.73 6.26
C SER A 96 -9.92 -18.42 7.09
N PHE A 97 -11.04 -18.72 6.45
CA PHE A 97 -11.96 -19.76 6.90
C PHE A 97 -12.09 -20.82 5.79
N SER A 98 -11.94 -22.10 6.12
CA SER A 98 -11.79 -23.17 5.13
C SER A 98 -13.03 -23.38 4.25
N THR A 99 -14.21 -23.11 4.80
CA THR A 99 -15.50 -23.13 4.10
C THR A 99 -15.86 -21.83 3.35
N CYS A 100 -15.00 -20.80 3.39
CA CYS A 100 -15.31 -19.51 2.79
C CYS A 100 -14.97 -19.45 1.28
N PRO A 101 -15.95 -19.15 0.40
CA PRO A 101 -15.71 -19.09 -1.04
C PRO A 101 -14.74 -17.95 -1.43
N PHE A 102 -14.73 -16.84 -0.69
CA PHE A 102 -13.79 -15.75 -0.92
C PHE A 102 -12.35 -16.10 -0.51
N CYS A 103 -12.17 -16.91 0.52
CA CYS A 103 -10.84 -17.41 0.90
C CYS A 103 -10.33 -18.38 -0.18
N ASN A 104 -11.17 -19.31 -0.62
CA ASN A 104 -10.78 -20.28 -1.65
C ASN A 104 -10.51 -19.61 -3.01
N ARG A 105 -11.24 -18.55 -3.36
CA ARG A 105 -10.94 -17.70 -4.53
C ARG A 105 -9.62 -16.95 -4.39
N ALA A 106 -9.28 -16.48 -3.18
CA ALA A 106 -8.01 -15.80 -2.92
C ALA A 106 -6.81 -16.77 -3.01
N LYS A 107 -6.92 -17.97 -2.41
CA LYS A 107 -5.97 -19.08 -2.56
C LYS A 107 -5.73 -19.42 -4.03
N ALA A 108 -6.81 -19.56 -4.81
CA ALA A 108 -6.73 -19.88 -6.23
C ALA A 108 -5.89 -18.85 -7.01
N LEU A 109 -6.10 -17.55 -6.79
CA LEU A 109 -5.31 -16.50 -7.44
C LEU A 109 -3.83 -16.53 -7.02
N LEU A 110 -3.53 -16.72 -5.73
CA LEU A 110 -2.14 -16.80 -5.25
C LEU A 110 -1.42 -18.05 -5.81
N ASN A 111 -2.13 -19.18 -5.88
CA ASN A 111 -1.64 -20.42 -6.51
C ASN A 111 -1.41 -20.25 -8.02
N GLU A 112 -2.34 -19.63 -8.74
CA GLU A 112 -2.26 -19.34 -10.18
C GLU A 112 -1.06 -18.45 -10.51
N LEU A 113 -0.78 -17.46 -9.64
CA LEU A 113 0.40 -16.60 -9.75
C LEU A 113 1.70 -17.29 -9.33
N GLY A 114 1.67 -18.49 -8.77
CA GLY A 114 2.84 -19.20 -8.25
C GLY A 114 3.45 -18.57 -6.99
N ALA A 115 2.67 -17.79 -6.24
CA ALA A 115 3.14 -17.10 -5.04
C ALA A 115 3.18 -18.03 -3.81
N SER A 116 4.24 -17.93 -3.00
CA SER A 116 4.28 -18.55 -1.67
C SER A 116 3.50 -17.71 -0.65
N TYR A 117 2.66 -18.38 0.13
CA TYR A 117 1.91 -17.78 1.23
C TYR A 117 1.58 -18.82 2.30
N GLU A 118 1.27 -18.34 3.49
CA GLU A 118 0.74 -19.14 4.58
C GLU A 118 -0.76 -18.88 4.73
N ALA A 119 -1.56 -19.95 4.82
CA ALA A 119 -3.00 -19.87 5.06
C ALA A 119 -3.33 -20.41 6.46
N ILE A 120 -3.95 -19.58 7.29
CA ILE A 120 -4.29 -19.92 8.68
C ILE A 120 -5.80 -20.02 8.80
N GLU A 121 -6.32 -21.24 8.94
CA GLU A 121 -7.76 -21.54 8.97
C GLU A 121 -8.33 -21.34 10.38
N LEU A 122 -8.72 -20.10 10.67
CA LEU A 122 -9.16 -19.66 12.01
C LEU A 122 -10.40 -20.41 12.52
N ASN A 123 -11.24 -20.97 11.64
CA ASN A 123 -12.41 -21.77 12.05
C ASN A 123 -12.03 -23.18 12.53
N GLU A 124 -10.82 -23.65 12.26
CA GLU A 124 -10.34 -25.00 12.64
C GLU A 124 -9.54 -24.97 13.95
N MET A 125 -9.13 -23.77 14.39
CA MET A 125 -8.35 -23.53 15.62
C MET A 125 -9.21 -23.37 16.89
N GLY A 126 -10.54 -23.50 16.81
CA GLY A 126 -11.43 -23.31 17.95
C GLY A 126 -11.34 -21.91 18.57
N LYS A 127 -11.14 -21.83 19.89
CA LYS A 127 -11.10 -20.55 20.64
C LYS A 127 -9.94 -19.65 20.21
N ASP A 128 -8.73 -20.18 20.07
CA ASP A 128 -7.56 -19.45 19.59
C ASP A 128 -7.85 -18.72 18.27
N GLY A 129 -8.53 -19.39 17.34
CA GLY A 129 -8.89 -18.81 16.05
C GLY A 129 -9.88 -17.64 16.17
N MET A 130 -10.81 -17.69 17.13
CA MET A 130 -11.73 -16.59 17.39
C MET A 130 -11.04 -15.41 18.08
N GLN A 131 -10.08 -15.67 18.98
CA GLN A 131 -9.25 -14.64 19.61
C GLN A 131 -8.38 -13.92 18.58
N LEU A 132 -7.69 -14.66 17.71
CA LEU A 132 -6.92 -14.10 16.58
C LEU A 132 -7.83 -13.26 15.67
N ARG A 133 -9.05 -13.75 15.36
CA ARG A 133 -10.04 -12.98 14.58
C ARG A 133 -10.50 -11.70 15.27
N ALA A 134 -10.65 -11.71 16.59
CA ALA A 134 -11.01 -10.51 17.35
C ALA A 134 -9.90 -9.46 17.29
N GLU A 135 -8.63 -9.83 17.47
CA GLU A 135 -7.51 -8.90 17.34
C GLU A 135 -7.29 -8.41 15.90
N LEU A 136 -7.41 -9.28 14.89
CA LEU A 136 -7.41 -8.86 13.48
C LEU A 136 -8.48 -7.80 13.22
N ALA A 137 -9.68 -7.95 13.81
CA ALA A 137 -10.74 -6.94 13.70
C ALA A 137 -10.42 -5.65 14.45
N GLN A 138 -9.69 -5.70 15.57
CA GLN A 138 -9.17 -4.49 16.22
C GLN A 138 -8.17 -3.75 15.31
N MET A 139 -7.21 -4.48 14.74
CA MET A 139 -6.14 -3.92 13.88
C MET A 139 -6.64 -3.34 12.55
N THR A 140 -7.70 -3.92 11.96
CA THR A 140 -8.08 -3.65 10.56
C THR A 140 -9.45 -3.00 10.33
N ASP A 141 -10.27 -2.84 11.38
CA ASP A 141 -11.69 -2.50 11.26
C ASP A 141 -12.50 -3.49 10.37
N ARG A 142 -12.00 -4.73 10.17
CA ARG A 142 -12.62 -5.77 9.33
C ARG A 142 -12.77 -7.09 10.11
N THR A 143 -13.98 -7.67 10.10
CA THR A 143 -14.29 -8.99 10.70
C THR A 143 -14.49 -10.12 9.68
N SER A 144 -14.40 -9.79 8.39
CA SER A 144 -14.57 -10.67 7.24
C SER A 144 -13.28 -11.40 6.87
N MET A 145 -13.39 -12.65 6.43
CA MET A 145 -12.29 -13.41 5.83
C MET A 145 -12.42 -13.46 4.30
N PRO A 146 -11.31 -13.52 3.54
CA PRO A 146 -9.93 -13.59 4.04
C PRO A 146 -9.44 -12.24 4.58
N SER A 147 -8.44 -12.28 5.46
CA SER A 147 -7.66 -11.11 5.89
C SER A 147 -6.21 -11.33 5.47
N ILE A 148 -5.76 -10.58 4.47
CA ILE A 148 -4.51 -10.83 3.74
C ILE A 148 -3.49 -9.74 4.08
N TRP A 149 -2.26 -10.18 4.30
CA TRP A 149 -1.13 -9.36 4.72
C TRP A 149 0.09 -9.68 3.87
N ILE A 150 0.85 -8.66 3.49
CA ILE A 150 2.09 -8.78 2.73
C ILE A 150 3.16 -7.97 3.47
N GLN A 151 4.30 -8.60 3.81
CA GLN A 151 5.35 -8.02 4.67
C GLN A 151 4.77 -7.36 5.95
N GLY A 152 3.90 -8.08 6.67
CA GLY A 152 3.21 -7.56 7.86
C GLY A 152 2.25 -6.38 7.64
N SER A 153 2.03 -5.93 6.39
CA SER A 153 1.11 -4.84 6.05
C SER A 153 -0.23 -5.38 5.56
N PHE A 154 -1.35 -4.88 6.11
CA PHE A 154 -2.69 -5.31 5.73
C PHE A 154 -3.04 -4.83 4.30
N VAL A 155 -3.32 -5.78 3.40
CA VAL A 155 -3.70 -5.47 2.01
C VAL A 155 -5.21 -5.64 1.73
N GLY A 156 -6.01 -6.06 2.72
CA GLY A 156 -7.46 -6.23 2.58
C GLY A 156 -7.92 -7.68 2.47
N GLY A 157 -9.11 -7.88 1.93
CA GLY A 157 -9.68 -9.21 1.67
C GLY A 157 -9.56 -9.64 0.21
N CYS A 158 -10.56 -10.40 -0.26
CA CYS A 158 -10.59 -10.90 -1.64
C CYS A 158 -10.98 -9.80 -2.64
N ASN A 159 -12.13 -9.15 -2.42
CA ASN A 159 -12.78 -8.27 -3.41
C ASN A 159 -12.99 -6.83 -2.91
N ASP A 160 -12.94 -6.60 -1.59
CA ASP A 160 -13.10 -5.30 -0.97
C ASP A 160 -11.78 -4.51 -0.97
N GLY A 161 -11.85 -3.19 -1.17
CA GLY A 161 -10.65 -2.35 -1.22
C GLY A 161 -9.84 -2.40 0.09
N PRO A 162 -8.50 -2.56 0.06
CA PRO A 162 -7.64 -2.59 -1.13
C PRO A 162 -7.76 -3.89 -1.95
N GLY A 163 -7.65 -5.06 -1.31
CA GLY A 163 -8.07 -6.38 -1.81
C GLY A 163 -7.21 -6.99 -2.92
N ILE A 164 -6.96 -8.29 -2.86
CA ILE A 164 -6.04 -8.91 -3.85
C ILE A 164 -6.62 -8.99 -5.27
N MET A 165 -7.94 -9.17 -5.44
CA MET A 165 -8.55 -9.17 -6.79
C MET A 165 -8.50 -7.77 -7.44
N PRO A 166 -8.88 -6.66 -6.75
CA PRO A 166 -8.63 -5.31 -7.26
C PRO A 166 -7.15 -5.00 -7.53
N LEU A 167 -6.23 -5.40 -6.64
CA LEU A 167 -4.79 -5.17 -6.82
C LEU A 167 -4.22 -5.93 -8.03
N HIS A 168 -4.67 -7.16 -8.26
CA HIS A 168 -4.28 -7.95 -9.44
C HIS A 168 -4.82 -7.32 -10.73
N LYS A 169 -6.11 -6.94 -10.75
CA LYS A 169 -6.72 -6.23 -11.90
C LYS A 169 -6.03 -4.90 -12.21
N GLN A 170 -5.46 -4.23 -11.21
CA GLN A 170 -4.66 -3.00 -11.36
C GLN A 170 -3.19 -3.25 -11.75
N GLY A 171 -2.75 -4.50 -11.92
CA GLY A 171 -1.36 -4.85 -12.18
C GLY A 171 -0.40 -4.64 -10.99
N LYS A 172 -0.93 -4.34 -9.79
CA LYS A 172 -0.15 -3.98 -8.59
C LYS A 172 0.23 -5.17 -7.72
N LEU A 173 -0.56 -6.25 -7.75
CA LEU A 173 -0.32 -7.42 -6.88
C LEU A 173 1.01 -8.12 -7.18
N VAL A 174 1.33 -8.36 -8.46
CA VAL A 174 2.55 -9.07 -8.87
C VAL A 174 3.83 -8.33 -8.46
N PRO A 175 3.96 -7.00 -8.66
CA PRO A 175 5.05 -6.21 -8.07
C PRO A 175 5.19 -6.39 -6.55
N LEU A 176 4.10 -6.25 -5.79
CA LEU A 176 4.12 -6.39 -4.32
C LEU A 176 4.57 -7.80 -3.86
N LEU A 177 4.11 -8.85 -4.55
CA LEU A 177 4.52 -10.23 -4.25
C LEU A 177 6.00 -10.48 -4.56
N ARG A 178 6.54 -9.88 -5.64
CA ARG A 178 7.97 -9.95 -5.98
C ARG A 178 8.84 -9.18 -4.99
N GLU A 179 8.42 -7.97 -4.61
CA GLU A 179 9.09 -7.14 -3.60
C GLU A 179 9.14 -7.84 -2.23
N ALA A 180 8.08 -8.56 -1.88
CA ALA A 180 8.05 -9.42 -0.69
C ALA A 180 8.89 -10.72 -0.81
N GLY A 181 9.46 -11.03 -1.99
CA GLY A 181 10.14 -12.31 -2.24
C GLY A 181 9.21 -13.54 -2.24
N ALA A 182 7.89 -13.32 -2.27
CA ALA A 182 6.85 -14.35 -2.33
C ALA A 182 6.66 -14.92 -3.74
N LEU A 183 7.17 -14.23 -4.77
CA LEU A 183 7.11 -14.65 -6.16
C LEU A 183 8.49 -14.43 -6.81
N ARG A 184 9.02 -15.47 -7.45
CA ARG A 184 10.33 -15.47 -8.12
C ARG A 184 10.18 -15.30 -9.64
#